data_AF-A0A382X0J1-F1
#
_entry.id   AF-A0A382X0J1-F1
#
_cell.length_a   1.000
_cell.length_b   1.000
_cell.length_c   1.000
_cell.angle_alpha   90.00
_cell.angle_beta   90.00
_cell.angle_gamma   90.00
#
_symmetry.space_group_name_H-M   'P 1'
#
loop_
_entity.id
_entity.type
_entity.pdbx_description
1 polymer ?
#
loop_
_entity_poly.entity_id
_entity_poly.type
_entity_poly.pdbx_seq_one_letter_code
_entity_poly.pdbx_strand_id
1 'polypeptide(L)'
;MPDKKPLVLHPFTLAVYPILFYYSLNKHEVWFSETLVPLVISLLVTILLFLLLKLAFKSTTKSGIITSLILILFFTYEAIQIGINDNDSVKLILDFDPNLFWTYGILLTLATAGLYFWNGKNQKITGYLNAVAFFLIVFPLFDLVSHKLLTPKSTLFAPTPSDRTAIPDNFNYVGPKPDIYYIIMDAYMRDDVMKEFWEFDNSAFIDYLKKRGFYVASKSRSNYPNT
;
A
#
# COMPACT_ATOMS: atom_id res chain seq x y z
N MET A 1 -19.96 41.40 1.25
CA MET A 1 -18.58 41.00 0.88
C MET A 1 -18.64 40.39 -0.50
N PRO A 2 -17.78 40.77 -1.46
CA PRO A 2 -17.83 40.16 -2.79
C PRO A 2 -17.55 38.66 -2.67
N ASP A 3 -18.43 37.83 -3.22
CA ASP A 3 -18.29 36.36 -3.29
C ASP A 3 -16.96 36.02 -3.98
N LYS A 4 -15.86 35.89 -3.22
CA LYS A 4 -14.59 35.39 -3.75
C LYS A 4 -14.83 33.96 -4.22
N LYS A 5 -14.60 33.72 -5.52
CA LYS A 5 -14.65 32.36 -6.08
C LYS A 5 -13.68 31.47 -5.30
N PRO A 6 -14.15 30.39 -4.65
CA PRO A 6 -13.28 29.51 -3.90
C PRO A 6 -12.34 28.78 -4.86
N LEU A 7 -11.08 28.63 -4.43
CA LEU A 7 -10.08 27.84 -5.14
C LEU A 7 -10.54 26.37 -5.16
N VAL A 8 -10.46 25.69 -6.30
CA VAL A 8 -10.88 24.29 -6.42
C VAL A 8 -9.69 23.39 -6.06
N LEU A 9 -9.61 22.94 -4.80
CA LEU A 9 -8.49 22.15 -4.27
C LEU A 9 -8.85 20.67 -4.05
N HIS A 10 -10.12 20.40 -3.75
CA HIS A 10 -10.62 19.07 -3.44
C HIS A 10 -10.24 17.95 -4.41
N PRO A 11 -10.13 18.12 -5.75
CA PRO A 11 -9.74 17.02 -6.62
C PRO A 11 -8.29 16.59 -6.37
N PHE A 12 -7.39 17.54 -6.16
CA PHE A 12 -5.98 17.26 -5.92
C PHE A 12 -5.75 16.65 -4.54
N THR A 13 -6.48 17.11 -3.53
CA THR A 13 -6.44 16.50 -2.20
C THR A 13 -6.97 15.06 -2.23
N LEU A 14 -8.07 14.80 -2.95
CA LEU A 14 -8.62 13.45 -3.13
C LEU A 14 -7.74 12.54 -3.99
N ALA A 15 -6.89 13.09 -4.85
CA ALA A 15 -5.90 12.32 -5.59
C ALA A 15 -4.75 11.82 -4.70
N VAL A 16 -4.42 12.59 -3.65
CA VAL A 16 -3.32 12.28 -2.73
C VAL A 16 -3.78 11.43 -1.54
N TYR A 17 -4.99 11.70 -1.03
CA TYR A 17 -5.52 11.11 0.19
C TYR A 17 -5.44 9.56 0.23
N PRO A 18 -5.96 8.81 -0.77
CA PRO A 18 -5.99 7.34 -0.70
C PRO A 18 -4.58 6.73 -0.61
N ILE A 19 -3.60 7.36 -1.26
CA ILE A 19 -2.21 6.89 -1.29
C ILE A 19 -1.55 7.09 0.07
N LEU A 20 -1.74 8.27 0.69
CA LEU A 20 -1.24 8.54 2.03
C LEU A 20 -1.95 7.69 3.08
N PHE A 21 -3.25 7.47 2.91
CA PHE A 21 -4.03 6.60 3.79
C PHE A 21 -3.54 5.15 3.73
N TYR A 22 -3.35 4.60 2.51
CA TYR A 22 -2.79 3.27 2.33
C TYR A 22 -1.40 3.13 2.95
N TYR A 23 -0.53 4.12 2.77
CA TYR A 23 0.78 4.12 3.38
C TYR A 23 0.71 4.17 4.92
N SER A 24 -0.17 4.99 5.48
CA SER A 24 -0.37 5.07 6.94
C SER A 24 -0.75 3.71 7.55
N LEU A 25 -1.57 2.92 6.85
CA LEU A 25 -1.93 1.57 7.26
C LEU A 25 -0.78 0.55 7.12
N ASN A 26 0.11 0.73 6.14
CA ASN A 26 1.16 -0.23 5.77
C ASN A 26 2.58 0.28 6.04
N LYS A 27 2.75 1.26 6.92
CA LYS A 27 4.03 1.96 7.17
C LYS A 27 5.17 1.05 7.68
N HIS A 28 4.84 -0.15 8.15
CA HIS A 28 5.80 -1.15 8.59
C HIS A 28 6.27 -2.08 7.47
N GLU A 29 5.52 -2.14 6.37
CA GLU A 29 5.76 -3.05 5.24
C GLU A 29 6.32 -2.30 4.02
N VAL A 30 6.00 -1.02 3.87
CA VAL A 30 6.27 -0.23 2.66
C VAL A 30 7.17 0.96 2.97
N TRP A 31 8.17 1.21 2.11
CA TRP A 31 9.00 2.40 2.21
C TRP A 31 8.27 3.63 1.69
N PHE A 32 8.45 4.79 2.34
CA PHE A 32 7.78 6.03 1.90
C PHE A 32 8.12 6.40 0.43
N SER A 33 9.32 6.09 -0.04
CA SER A 33 9.74 6.32 -1.43
C SER A 33 8.87 5.60 -2.45
N GLU A 34 8.29 4.46 -2.10
CA GLU A 34 7.42 3.67 -2.98
C GLU A 34 6.08 4.37 -3.24
N THR A 35 5.67 5.30 -2.35
CA THR A 35 4.46 6.09 -2.52
C THR A 35 4.61 7.23 -3.52
N LEU A 36 5.85 7.66 -3.82
CA LEU A 36 6.10 8.84 -4.65
C LEU A 36 5.62 8.65 -6.09
N VAL A 37 5.86 7.49 -6.68
CA VAL A 37 5.47 7.20 -8.07
C VAL A 37 3.94 7.17 -8.21
N PRO A 38 3.17 6.40 -7.41
CA PRO A 38 1.71 6.46 -7.42
C PRO A 38 1.16 7.87 -7.17
N LEU A 39 1.78 8.64 -6.27
CA LEU A 39 1.33 9.99 -5.92
C LEU A 39 1.49 10.97 -7.10
N VAL A 40 2.63 10.91 -7.80
CA VAL A 40 2.86 11.72 -9.00
C VAL A 40 1.91 11.29 -10.12
N ILE A 41 1.74 9.99 -10.37
CA ILE A 41 0.84 9.49 -11.41
C ILE A 41 -0.60 9.93 -11.13
N SER A 42 -1.09 9.74 -9.90
CA SER A 42 -2.44 10.14 -9.48
C SER A 42 -2.68 11.64 -9.67
N LEU A 43 -1.72 12.48 -9.28
CA LEU A 43 -1.78 13.93 -9.51
C LEU A 43 -1.79 14.28 -10.99
N LEU A 44 -0.93 13.68 -11.82
CA LEU A 44 -0.87 13.95 -13.26
C LEU A 44 -2.18 13.57 -13.96
N VAL A 45 -2.72 12.39 -13.65
CA VAL A 45 -4.02 11.93 -14.17
C VAL A 45 -5.13 12.88 -13.73
N THR A 46 -5.11 13.33 -12.46
CA THR A 46 -6.09 14.28 -11.93
C THR A 46 -6.01 15.64 -12.62
N ILE A 47 -4.80 16.17 -12.86
CA ILE A 47 -4.58 17.43 -13.59
C ILE A 47 -5.12 17.27 -15.01
N LEU A 48 -4.77 16.20 -15.72
CA LEU A 48 -5.21 15.94 -17.09
C LEU A 48 -6.74 15.85 -17.16
N LEU A 49 -7.35 15.03 -16.29
CA LEU A 49 -8.80 14.86 -16.21
C LEU A 49 -9.50 16.19 -15.91
N PHE A 50 -8.99 16.96 -14.95
CA PHE A 50 -9.52 18.27 -14.61
C PHE A 50 -9.45 19.25 -15.77
N LEU A 51 -8.34 19.28 -16.51
CA LEU A 51 -8.17 20.14 -17.69
C LEU A 51 -9.11 19.74 -18.83
N LEU A 52 -9.26 18.45 -19.11
CA LEU A 52 -10.21 17.94 -20.12
C LEU A 52 -11.64 18.32 -19.78
N LEU A 53 -12.05 18.12 -18.52
CA LEU A 53 -13.37 18.51 -18.05
C LEU A 53 -13.55 20.04 -18.02
N LYS A 54 -12.47 20.81 -17.79
CA LYS A 54 -12.51 22.27 -17.87
C LYS A 54 -12.73 22.75 -19.29
N LEU A 55 -12.14 22.08 -20.28
CA LEU A 55 -12.38 22.35 -21.70
C LEU A 55 -13.84 22.04 -22.09
N ALA A 56 -14.39 20.91 -21.62
CA ALA A 56 -15.76 20.49 -21.92
C ALA A 56 -16.83 21.40 -21.26
N PHE A 57 -16.73 21.62 -19.94
CA PHE A 57 -17.74 22.36 -19.18
C PHE A 57 -17.51 23.88 -19.12
N LYS A 58 -16.34 24.36 -19.56
CA LYS A 58 -15.90 25.77 -19.51
C LYS A 58 -16.03 26.40 -18.11
N SER A 59 -16.06 25.59 -17.05
CA SER A 59 -16.31 26.01 -15.67
C SER A 59 -15.45 25.24 -14.69
N THR A 60 -14.48 25.95 -14.08
CA THR A 60 -13.55 25.39 -13.08
C THR A 60 -14.28 24.66 -11.94
N THR A 61 -15.41 25.20 -11.50
CA THR A 61 -16.20 24.65 -10.38
C THR A 61 -16.86 23.32 -10.77
N LYS A 62 -17.51 23.25 -11.95
CA LYS A 62 -18.18 22.03 -12.42
C LYS A 62 -17.15 20.94 -12.69
N SER A 63 -16.05 21.29 -13.35
CA SER A 63 -14.97 20.36 -13.67
C SER A 63 -14.33 19.79 -12.41
N GLY A 64 -14.13 20.61 -11.38
CA GLY A 64 -13.65 20.16 -10.08
C GLY A 64 -14.57 19.11 -9.46
N ILE A 65 -15.87 19.39 -9.38
CA ILE A 65 -16.85 18.50 -8.75
C ILE A 65 -16.88 17.15 -9.46
N ILE A 66 -16.94 17.15 -10.79
CA ILE A 66 -16.93 15.90 -11.58
C ILE A 66 -15.60 15.16 -11.42
N THR A 67 -14.46 15.86 -11.43
CA THR A 67 -13.15 15.23 -11.23
C THR A 67 -13.11 14.52 -9.88
N SER A 68 -13.56 15.17 -8.81
CA SER A 68 -13.61 14.54 -7.49
C SER A 68 -14.57 13.37 -7.41
N LEU A 69 -15.73 13.45 -8.07
CA LEU A 69 -16.64 12.32 -8.12
C LEU A 69 -16.01 11.11 -8.81
N ILE A 70 -15.34 11.33 -9.95
CA ILE A 70 -14.61 10.28 -10.67
C ILE A 70 -13.53 9.66 -9.78
N LEU A 71 -12.73 10.49 -9.10
CA LEU A 71 -11.68 10.00 -8.20
C LEU A 71 -12.26 9.19 -7.03
N ILE A 72 -13.34 9.67 -6.40
CA ILE A 72 -14.01 8.94 -5.31
C ILE A 72 -14.46 7.56 -5.82
N LEU A 73 -15.21 7.51 -6.92
CA LEU A 73 -15.68 6.25 -7.49
C LEU A 73 -14.52 5.32 -7.86
N PHE A 74 -13.46 5.85 -8.48
CA PHE A 74 -12.29 5.06 -8.85
C PHE A 74 -11.59 4.45 -7.63
N PHE A 75 -11.28 5.25 -6.60
CA PHE A 75 -10.55 4.78 -5.43
C PHE A 75 -11.40 3.95 -4.46
N THR A 76 -12.73 4.08 -4.46
CA THR A 76 -13.61 3.27 -3.60
C THR A 76 -14.12 2.00 -4.27
N TYR A 77 -13.80 1.75 -5.54
CA TYR A 77 -14.30 0.60 -6.29
C TYR A 77 -13.98 -0.73 -5.57
N GLU A 78 -12.72 -0.97 -5.27
CA GLU A 78 -12.26 -2.20 -4.63
C GLU A 78 -12.83 -2.36 -3.21
N ALA A 79 -12.82 -1.29 -2.41
CA ALA A 79 -13.36 -1.33 -1.04
C ALA A 79 -14.85 -1.72 -1.01
N ILE A 80 -15.63 -1.22 -1.96
CA ILE A 80 -17.06 -1.57 -2.09
C ILE A 80 -17.22 -3.00 -2.60
N GLN A 81 -16.40 -3.43 -3.56
CA GLN A 81 -16.42 -4.80 -4.07
C GLN A 81 -16.11 -5.83 -2.98
N ILE A 82 -15.11 -5.57 -2.13
CA ILE A 82 -14.78 -6.40 -0.97
C ILE A 82 -15.97 -6.44 0.00
N GLY A 83 -16.54 -5.29 0.36
CA GLY A 83 -17.68 -5.24 1.28
C GLY A 83 -18.95 -5.94 0.77
N ILE A 84 -19.11 -6.10 -0.55
CA ILE A 84 -20.21 -6.86 -1.17
C ILE A 84 -19.89 -8.36 -1.20
N ASN A 85 -18.63 -8.74 -1.45
CA ASN A 85 -18.20 -10.13 -1.60
C ASN A 85 -17.87 -10.85 -0.28
N ASP A 86 -17.87 -10.16 0.86
CA ASP A 86 -17.53 -10.72 2.20
C ASP A 86 -18.49 -11.82 2.70
N ASN A 87 -19.46 -12.26 1.87
CA ASN A 87 -20.31 -13.43 2.09
C ASN A 87 -19.78 -14.74 1.46
N ASP A 88 -18.67 -14.73 0.72
CA ASP A 88 -18.09 -15.97 0.20
C ASP A 88 -16.56 -15.95 0.20
N SER A 89 -15.99 -17.07 0.62
CA SER A 89 -14.57 -17.26 0.89
C SER A 89 -13.72 -17.13 -0.39
N VAL A 90 -12.72 -16.24 -0.34
CA VAL A 90 -11.54 -16.18 -1.23
C VAL A 90 -11.82 -16.17 -2.73
N LYS A 91 -12.01 -14.97 -3.30
CA LYS A 91 -11.82 -14.72 -4.75
C LYS A 91 -10.57 -13.87 -4.98
N LEU A 92 -9.57 -14.50 -5.55
CA LEU A 92 -8.29 -13.89 -5.94
C LEU A 92 -8.46 -13.16 -7.30
N ILE A 93 -8.06 -11.88 -7.30
CA ILE A 93 -7.67 -10.99 -8.42
C ILE A 93 -8.60 -10.98 -9.65
N LEU A 94 -9.53 -10.01 -9.64
CA LEU A 94 -10.29 -9.45 -10.78
C LEU A 94 -11.55 -10.18 -11.27
N ASP A 95 -12.41 -10.65 -10.37
CA ASP A 95 -13.82 -10.90 -10.75
C ASP A 95 -14.60 -9.58 -10.74
N PHE A 96 -14.48 -8.80 -11.83
CA PHE A 96 -15.25 -7.57 -12.03
C PHE A 96 -16.73 -7.86 -11.88
N ASP A 97 -17.39 -7.31 -10.84
CA ASP A 97 -18.85 -7.36 -10.76
C ASP A 97 -19.42 -6.40 -11.81
N PRO A 98 -20.05 -6.91 -12.90
CA PRO A 98 -20.59 -6.06 -13.94
C PRO A 98 -21.66 -5.10 -13.38
N ASN A 99 -22.39 -5.50 -12.34
CA ASN A 99 -23.45 -4.69 -11.76
C ASN A 99 -22.90 -3.45 -11.05
N LEU A 100 -21.78 -3.60 -10.33
CA LEU A 100 -21.10 -2.47 -9.69
C LEU A 100 -20.56 -1.48 -10.72
N PHE A 101 -19.97 -1.99 -11.81
CA PHE A 101 -19.49 -1.17 -12.92
C PHE A 101 -20.63 -0.37 -13.58
N TRP A 102 -21.76 -1.02 -13.90
CA TRP A 102 -22.93 -0.34 -14.45
C TRP A 102 -23.50 0.72 -13.50
N THR A 103 -23.55 0.43 -12.20
CA THR A 103 -24.03 1.37 -11.17
C THR A 103 -23.18 2.64 -11.15
N TYR A 104 -21.85 2.51 -11.26
CA TYR A 104 -20.94 3.66 -11.29
C TYR A 104 -21.09 4.47 -12.58
N GLY A 105 -21.29 3.79 -13.72
CA GLY A 105 -21.61 4.44 -14.99
C GLY A 105 -22.92 5.25 -14.93
N ILE A 106 -23.97 4.68 -14.33
CA ILE A 106 -25.25 5.38 -14.13
C ILE A 106 -25.07 6.59 -13.20
N LEU A 107 -24.35 6.42 -12.08
CA LEU A 107 -24.13 7.51 -11.14
C LEU A 107 -23.33 8.66 -11.76
N LEU A 108 -22.30 8.34 -12.54
CA LEU A 108 -21.49 9.33 -13.25
C LEU A 108 -22.28 10.04 -14.35
N THR A 109 -23.09 9.32 -15.12
CA THR A 109 -23.94 9.92 -16.18
C THR A 109 -25.01 10.84 -15.59
N LEU A 110 -25.67 10.44 -14.50
CA LEU A 110 -26.64 11.28 -13.79
C LEU A 110 -25.98 12.53 -13.19
N ALA A 111 -24.82 12.40 -12.57
CA ALA A 111 -24.10 13.53 -11.99
C ALA A 111 -23.61 14.51 -13.06
N THR A 112 -23.08 14.02 -14.18
CA THR A 112 -22.64 14.85 -15.31
C THR A 112 -23.81 15.57 -15.99
N ALA A 113 -24.92 14.86 -16.26
CA ALA A 113 -26.13 15.46 -16.79
C ALA A 113 -26.72 16.51 -15.84
N GLY A 114 -26.86 16.17 -14.55
CA GLY A 114 -27.35 17.10 -13.52
C GLY A 114 -26.49 18.36 -13.44
N LEU A 115 -25.16 18.24 -13.43
CA LEU A 115 -24.26 19.39 -13.41
C LEU A 115 -24.23 20.18 -14.72
N TYR A 116 -24.47 19.53 -15.87
CA TYR A 116 -24.62 20.20 -17.15
C TYR A 116 -25.84 21.13 -17.13
N PHE A 117 -27.01 20.62 -16.72
CA PHE A 117 -28.26 21.39 -16.65
C PHE A 117 -28.33 22.35 -15.44
N TRP A 118 -27.45 22.21 -14.46
CA TRP A 118 -27.40 23.10 -13.31
C TRP A 118 -26.88 24.50 -13.67
N ASN A 119 -27.74 25.52 -13.51
CA ASN A 119 -27.42 26.94 -13.74
C ASN A 119 -27.18 27.79 -12.47
N GLY A 120 -27.33 27.22 -11.27
CA GLY A 120 -27.05 27.90 -9.99
C GLY A 120 -25.57 28.13 -9.67
N LYS A 121 -25.30 28.92 -8.61
CA LYS A 121 -23.94 29.22 -8.12
C LYS A 121 -23.31 28.03 -7.38
N ASN A 122 -22.50 27.22 -8.06
CA ASN A 122 -21.86 26.01 -7.50
C ASN A 122 -20.70 26.28 -6.50
N GLN A 123 -20.47 27.54 -6.14
CA GLN A 123 -19.30 27.95 -5.34
C GLN A 123 -19.37 27.41 -3.90
N LYS A 124 -20.57 27.37 -3.29
CA LYS A 124 -20.74 26.84 -1.93
C LYS A 124 -20.35 25.36 -1.85
N ILE A 125 -20.71 24.57 -2.87
CA ILE A 125 -20.38 23.14 -2.96
C ILE A 125 -18.87 22.92 -2.98
N THR A 126 -18.12 23.70 -3.77
CA THR A 126 -16.65 23.63 -3.77
C THR A 126 -16.06 23.96 -2.41
N GLY A 127 -16.63 24.93 -1.69
CA GLY A 127 -16.21 25.23 -0.31
C GLY A 127 -16.37 24.04 0.62
N TYR A 128 -17.53 23.37 0.59
CA TYR A 128 -17.77 22.16 1.39
C TYR A 128 -16.84 21.01 0.98
N LEU A 129 -16.67 20.76 -0.32
CA LEU A 129 -15.79 19.69 -0.80
C LEU A 129 -14.33 19.93 -0.43
N ASN A 130 -13.85 21.18 -0.47
CA ASN A 130 -12.50 21.52 0.02
C ASN A 130 -12.37 21.24 1.51
N ALA A 131 -13.37 21.60 2.32
CA ALA A 131 -13.35 21.35 3.75
C ALA A 131 -13.32 19.85 4.05
N VAL A 132 -14.19 19.06 3.40
CA VAL A 132 -14.21 17.60 3.54
C VAL A 132 -12.87 17.00 3.13
N ALA A 133 -12.34 17.36 1.96
CA ALA A 133 -11.07 16.82 1.49
C ALA A 133 -9.90 17.21 2.42
N PHE A 134 -9.92 18.42 2.97
CA PHE A 134 -8.96 18.84 3.97
C PHE A 134 -9.05 17.99 5.25
N PHE A 135 -10.24 17.76 5.78
CA PHE A 135 -10.40 16.89 6.96
C PHE A 135 -9.94 15.46 6.68
N LEU A 136 -10.21 14.92 5.50
CA LEU A 136 -9.77 13.59 5.10
C LEU A 136 -8.24 13.46 5.11
N ILE A 137 -7.50 14.45 4.59
CA ILE A 137 -6.03 14.37 4.53
C ILE A 137 -5.36 14.61 5.89
N VAL A 138 -6.02 15.27 6.83
CA VAL A 138 -5.47 15.52 8.17
C VAL A 138 -5.23 14.21 8.94
N PHE A 139 -6.11 13.21 8.80
CA PHE A 139 -5.95 11.92 9.48
C PHE A 139 -4.65 11.16 9.14
N PRO A 140 -4.36 10.84 7.86
CA PRO A 140 -3.13 10.16 7.51
C PRO A 140 -1.89 11.02 7.79
N LEU A 141 -1.97 12.34 7.64
CA LEU A 141 -0.86 13.24 8.00
C LEU A 141 -0.56 13.21 9.51
N PHE A 142 -1.60 13.18 10.34
CA PHE A 142 -1.42 13.07 11.79
C PHE A 142 -0.74 11.76 12.18
N ASP A 143 -1.15 10.62 11.60
CA ASP A 143 -0.52 9.31 11.85
C ASP A 143 0.94 9.26 11.38
N LEU A 144 1.23 9.86 10.23
CA LEU A 144 2.59 9.98 9.70
C LEU A 144 3.52 10.76 10.64
N VAL A 145 3.03 11.88 11.17
CA VAL A 145 3.80 12.75 12.07
C VAL A 145 3.97 12.09 13.44
N SER A 146 2.91 11.50 13.99
CA SER A 146 2.96 10.86 15.31
C SER A 146 3.94 9.69 15.32
N HIS A 147 3.97 8.87 14.27
CA HIS A 147 4.93 7.76 14.15
C HIS A 147 6.38 8.26 14.17
N LYS A 148 6.71 9.31 13.44
CA LYS A 148 8.10 9.83 13.40
C LYS A 148 8.57 10.39 14.75
N LEU A 149 7.65 10.90 15.57
CA LEU A 149 7.95 11.50 16.87
C LEU A 149 7.95 10.49 18.01
N LEU A 150 7.08 9.47 17.93
CA LEU A 150 6.83 8.52 19.02
C LEU A 150 7.57 7.20 18.85
N THR A 151 7.97 6.82 17.64
CA THR A 151 8.74 5.59 17.44
C THR A 151 10.14 5.81 18.00
N PRO A 152 10.50 5.16 19.13
CA PRO A 152 11.88 5.18 19.60
C PRO A 152 12.71 4.59 18.47
N LYS A 153 13.84 5.22 18.11
CA LYS A 153 14.81 4.55 17.23
C LYS A 153 15.08 3.20 17.84
N SER A 154 14.54 2.15 17.23
CA SER A 154 14.63 0.81 17.77
C SER A 154 16.10 0.44 17.75
N THR A 155 16.73 0.55 18.91
CA THR A 155 18.03 -0.04 19.15
C THR A 155 17.85 -1.55 19.32
N LEU A 156 17.12 -2.19 18.41
CA LEU A 156 17.06 -3.66 18.31
C LEU A 156 18.47 -4.24 18.06
N PHE A 157 19.39 -3.38 17.60
CA PHE A 157 20.83 -3.63 17.55
C PHE A 157 21.64 -2.60 18.37
N ALA A 158 21.11 -2.05 19.46
CA ALA A 158 22.05 -1.68 20.51
C ALA A 158 22.81 -2.98 20.84
N PRO A 159 24.15 -2.96 20.89
CA PRO A 159 24.84 -4.09 21.47
C PRO A 159 24.35 -4.17 22.90
N THR A 160 23.38 -5.04 23.17
CA THR A 160 23.20 -5.58 24.51
C THR A 160 24.59 -6.04 24.90
N PRO A 161 25.15 -5.60 26.04
CA PRO A 161 26.38 -6.19 26.54
C PRO A 161 26.04 -7.66 26.73
N SER A 162 26.44 -8.43 25.73
CA SER A 162 26.07 -9.80 25.67
C SER A 162 26.83 -10.45 26.79
N ASP A 163 26.13 -11.08 27.74
CA ASP A 163 26.61 -12.30 28.40
C ASP A 163 26.73 -13.42 27.33
N ARG A 164 27.34 -13.10 26.18
CA ARG A 164 28.02 -14.07 25.36
C ARG A 164 29.03 -14.62 26.33
N THR A 165 28.99 -15.91 26.57
CA THR A 165 30.16 -16.67 26.94
C THR A 165 31.27 -16.19 26.02
N ALA A 166 32.05 -15.23 26.52
CA ALA A 166 33.18 -14.70 25.80
C ALA A 166 34.00 -15.93 25.49
N ILE A 167 34.36 -16.07 24.22
CA ILE A 167 35.49 -16.92 23.82
C ILE A 167 36.52 -16.74 24.94
N PRO A 168 36.83 -17.78 25.72
CA PRO A 168 37.53 -17.57 26.97
C PRO A 168 38.85 -16.84 26.68
N ASP A 169 39.29 -15.94 27.56
CA ASP A 169 40.43 -15.06 27.29
C ASP A 169 41.73 -15.82 26.94
N ASN A 170 41.76 -17.14 27.20
CA ASN A 170 42.84 -18.06 26.85
C ASN A 170 42.68 -18.75 25.48
N PHE A 171 41.62 -18.48 24.71
CA PHE A 171 41.40 -19.04 23.39
C PHE A 171 42.25 -18.31 22.36
N ASN A 172 43.51 -18.71 22.29
CA ASN A 172 44.50 -18.16 21.39
C ASN A 172 44.59 -19.03 20.12
N TYR A 173 43.63 -18.90 19.21
CA TYR A 173 43.71 -19.56 17.91
C TYR A 173 44.65 -18.77 16.99
N VAL A 174 45.86 -19.29 16.77
CA VAL A 174 46.92 -18.68 15.95
C VAL A 174 46.89 -19.18 14.48
N GLY A 175 45.86 -19.94 14.10
CA GLY A 175 45.71 -20.47 12.74
C GLY A 175 44.97 -19.52 11.78
N PRO A 176 44.95 -19.83 10.47
CA PRO A 176 44.11 -19.12 9.51
C PRO A 176 42.63 -19.29 9.90
N LYS A 177 41.93 -18.19 10.11
CA LYS A 177 40.49 -18.22 10.40
C LYS A 177 39.74 -18.64 9.12
N PRO A 178 38.87 -19.65 9.16
CA PRO A 178 38.09 -20.02 7.99
C PRO A 178 37.05 -18.95 7.68
N ASP A 179 36.73 -18.77 6.39
CA ASP A 179 35.57 -17.99 5.98
C ASP A 179 34.28 -18.75 6.36
N ILE A 180 33.36 -18.05 7.01
CA ILE A 180 32.04 -18.60 7.38
C ILE A 180 30.98 -17.96 6.49
N TYR A 181 30.40 -18.77 5.62
CA TYR A 181 29.25 -18.37 4.81
C TYR A 181 27.98 -18.82 5.50
N TYR A 182 27.13 -17.87 5.88
CA TYR A 182 25.80 -18.13 6.45
C TYR A 182 24.73 -17.74 5.45
N ILE A 183 24.08 -18.75 4.86
CA ILE A 183 23.06 -18.59 3.82
C ILE A 183 21.71 -18.91 4.45
N ILE A 184 20.82 -17.93 4.48
CA ILE A 184 19.43 -18.09 4.94
C ILE A 184 18.53 -17.92 3.71
N MET A 185 17.71 -18.92 3.45
CA MET A 185 16.70 -18.87 2.38
C MET A 185 15.35 -18.55 2.99
N ASP A 186 14.65 -17.57 2.42
CA ASP A 186 13.29 -17.23 2.83
C ASP A 186 12.30 -18.30 2.36
N ALA A 187 11.34 -18.65 3.22
CA ALA A 187 10.30 -19.65 3.00
C ALA A 187 10.76 -21.02 2.45
N TYR A 188 12.03 -21.41 2.63
CA TYR A 188 12.51 -22.73 2.19
C TYR A 188 12.06 -23.84 3.13
N MET A 189 11.23 -24.74 2.62
CA MET A 189 10.59 -25.78 3.41
C MET A 189 11.47 -27.02 3.58
N ARG A 190 11.02 -27.96 4.42
CA ARG A 190 11.65 -29.27 4.58
C ARG A 190 11.24 -30.20 3.44
N ASP A 191 12.12 -31.12 3.05
CA ASP A 191 11.92 -32.02 1.91
C ASP A 191 10.68 -32.91 2.05
N ASP A 192 10.42 -33.43 3.26
CA ASP A 192 9.22 -34.22 3.55
C ASP A 192 7.92 -33.40 3.41
N VAL A 193 7.91 -32.15 3.87
CA VAL A 193 6.75 -31.24 3.74
C VAL A 193 6.50 -30.85 2.28
N MET A 194 7.56 -30.57 1.52
CA MET A 194 7.44 -30.29 0.09
C MET A 194 6.81 -31.47 -0.67
N LYS A 195 7.23 -32.69 -0.33
CA LYS A 195 6.71 -33.91 -0.94
C LYS A 195 5.26 -34.19 -0.54
N GLU A 196 4.90 -33.96 0.73
CA GLU A 196 3.55 -34.21 1.25
C GLU A 196 2.51 -33.26 0.65
N PHE A 197 2.79 -31.96 0.61
CA PHE A 197 1.79 -30.96 0.23
C PHE A 197 1.85 -30.54 -1.24
N TRP A 198 3.01 -30.69 -1.91
CA TRP A 198 3.20 -30.26 -3.30
C TRP A 198 3.67 -31.38 -4.24
N GLU A 199 3.81 -32.61 -3.76
CA GLU A 199 4.37 -33.74 -4.53
C GLU A 199 5.75 -33.42 -5.16
N PHE A 200 6.45 -32.43 -4.61
CA PHE A 200 7.71 -31.96 -5.15
C PHE A 200 8.88 -32.76 -4.59
N ASP A 201 9.64 -33.41 -5.47
CA ASP A 201 10.84 -34.16 -5.11
C ASP A 201 12.08 -33.25 -5.08
N ASN A 202 12.47 -32.84 -3.88
CA ASN A 202 13.65 -32.00 -3.66
C ASN A 202 14.96 -32.81 -3.43
N SER A 203 14.93 -34.14 -3.64
CA SER A 203 16.07 -35.03 -3.35
C SER A 203 17.35 -34.64 -4.10
N ALA A 204 17.23 -34.22 -5.36
CA ALA A 204 18.37 -33.83 -6.20
C ALA A 204 19.20 -32.70 -5.57
N PHE A 205 18.56 -31.69 -4.98
CA PHE A 205 19.23 -30.58 -4.33
C PHE A 205 19.87 -30.99 -3.00
N ILE A 206 19.16 -31.80 -2.21
CA ILE A 206 19.68 -32.33 -0.93
C ILE A 206 20.91 -33.21 -1.16
N ASP A 207 20.87 -34.07 -2.17
CA ASP A 207 22.00 -34.94 -2.52
C ASP A 207 23.19 -34.14 -3.05
N TYR A 208 22.94 -33.06 -3.79
CA TYR A 208 23.97 -32.12 -4.20
C TYR A 208 24.67 -31.46 -2.98
N LEU A 209 23.91 -31.01 -1.97
CA LEU A 209 24.47 -30.45 -0.75
C LEU A 209 25.31 -31.48 0.02
N LYS A 210 24.78 -32.70 0.21
CA LYS A 210 25.52 -33.79 0.87
C LYS A 210 26.81 -34.15 0.13
N LYS A 211 26.78 -34.22 -1.21
CA LYS A 211 27.97 -34.47 -2.04
C LYS A 211 29.04 -33.39 -1.90
N ARG A 212 28.64 -32.14 -1.62
CA ARG A 212 29.56 -31.04 -1.30
C ARG A 212 30.08 -31.05 0.14
N GLY A 213 29.66 -32.02 0.96
CA GLY A 213 30.08 -32.14 2.35
C GLY A 213 29.21 -31.36 3.34
N PHE A 214 28.07 -30.82 2.93
CA PHE A 214 27.14 -30.16 3.85
C PHE A 214 26.38 -31.19 4.70
N TYR A 215 26.24 -30.89 5.98
CA TYR A 215 25.30 -31.58 6.86
C TYR A 215 23.88 -31.05 6.62
N VAL A 216 22.96 -31.94 6.28
CA VAL A 216 21.54 -31.61 6.06
C VAL A 216 20.71 -32.17 7.20
N ALA A 217 20.12 -31.30 8.02
CA ALA A 217 19.27 -31.67 9.14
C ALA A 217 17.81 -31.91 8.70
N SER A 218 17.47 -33.15 8.37
CA SER A 218 16.17 -33.56 7.80
C SER A 218 14.94 -33.37 8.69
N LYS A 219 15.10 -32.95 9.95
CA LYS A 219 13.99 -32.71 10.91
C LYS A 219 14.13 -31.40 11.69
N SER A 220 14.93 -30.47 11.18
CA SER A 220 15.08 -29.15 11.80
C SER A 220 13.74 -28.38 11.81
N ARG A 221 13.56 -27.51 12.79
CA ARG A 221 12.41 -26.61 12.94
C ARG A 221 12.89 -25.24 13.40
N SER A 222 12.24 -24.18 12.91
CA SER A 222 12.40 -22.84 13.46
C SER A 222 11.65 -22.73 14.80
N ASN A 223 12.12 -21.83 15.67
CA ASN A 223 11.42 -21.54 16.93
C ASN A 223 10.06 -20.86 16.68
N TYR A 224 9.97 -20.10 15.58
CA TYR A 224 8.77 -19.41 15.15
C TYR A 224 8.57 -19.69 13.65
N PRO A 225 7.33 -20.02 13.21
CA PRO A 225 7.08 -20.43 11.83
C PRO A 225 7.10 -19.28 10.82
N ASN A 226 7.04 -18.03 11.29
CA ASN A 226 6.98 -16.83 10.44
C ASN A 226 8.03 -15.82 10.90
N THR A 227 8.58 -15.07 9.95
CA THR A 227 9.38 -13.86 10.18
C THR A 227 8.53 -12.61 10.13
#